data_AF-A0A0Q6TWJ6-F1
#
_entry.id   AF-A0A0Q6TWJ6-F1
#
_cell.length_a   1.000
_cell.length_b   1.000
_cell.length_c   1.000
_cell.angle_alpha   90.00
_cell.angle_beta   90.00
_cell.angle_gamma   90.00
#
_symmetry.space_group_name_H-M   'P 1'
#
loop_
_entity.id
_entity.type
_entity.pdbx_description
1 polymer ?
#
loop_
_entity_poly.entity_id
_entity_poly.type
_entity_poly.pdbx_seq_one_letter_code
_entity_poly.pdbx_strand_id
1 'polypeptide(L)' 'MGSRNDHIYEAEHLERQAEIADNAHARAALLRMAQASRSAAALMGMFDACHDEARPTLSR' A
#
# COMPACT_ATOMS: atom_id res chain seq x y z
N MET A 1 -27.74 -31.64 -15.75
CA MET A 1 -26.76 -32.11 -14.76
C MET A 1 -25.39 -31.83 -15.35
N GLY A 2 -24.64 -30.89 -14.76
CA GLY A 2 -23.31 -30.50 -15.25
C GLY A 2 -22.36 -31.69 -15.26
N SER A 3 -21.57 -31.81 -16.31
CA SER A 3 -20.54 -32.84 -16.40
C SER A 3 -19.50 -32.61 -15.31
N ARG A 4 -18.87 -33.67 -14.79
CA ARG A 4 -17.72 -33.57 -13.86
C ARG A 4 -16.64 -32.61 -14.37
N ASN A 5 -16.51 -32.47 -15.69
CA ASN A 5 -15.58 -31.55 -16.33
C ASN A 5 -15.99 -30.07 -16.17
N ASP A 6 -17.29 -29.77 -16.11
CA ASP A 6 -17.79 -28.41 -15.90
C ASP A 6 -17.42 -27.92 -14.48
N HIS A 7 -17.53 -28.80 -13.49
CA HIS A 7 -17.15 -28.49 -12.11
C HIS A 7 -15.64 -28.28 -11.94
N ILE A 8 -14.80 -29.01 -12.68
CA ILE A 8 -13.35 -28.81 -12.66
C ILE A 8 -12.99 -27.46 -13.29
N TYR A 9 -13.60 -27.16 -14.45
CA TYR A 9 -13.38 -25.88 -15.13
C TYR A 9 -13.82 -24.68 -14.29
N GLU A 10 -14.97 -24.79 -13.62
CA GLU A 10 -15.48 -23.77 -12.70
C GLU A 10 -14.55 -23.58 -11.49
N ALA A 11 -14.04 -24.66 -10.90
CA ALA A 11 -13.10 -24.58 -9.79
C ALA A 11 -11.79 -23.87 -10.18
N GLU A 12 -11.19 -24.21 -11.32
CA GLU A 12 -10.00 -23.51 -11.82
C GLU A 12 -10.26 -22.03 -12.11
N HIS A 13 -11.47 -21.71 -12.60
CA HIS A 13 -11.84 -20.33 -12.87
C HIS A 13 -11.95 -19.52 -11.56
N LEU A 14 -12.56 -20.10 -10.53
CA LEU A 14 -12.66 -19.49 -9.20
C LEU A 14 -11.28 -19.32 -8.55
N GLU A 15 -10.39 -20.30 -8.70
CA GLU A 15 -9.01 -20.22 -8.20
C GLU A 15 -8.25 -19.06 -8.85
N ARG A 16 -8.29 -18.96 -10.19
CA ARG A 16 -7.68 -17.84 -10.92
C ARG A 16 -8.26 -16.47 -10.51
N GLN A 17 -9.57 -16.39 -10.26
CA GLN A 17 -10.18 -15.15 -9.76
C GLN A 17 -9.71 -14.79 -8.34
N ALA A 18 -9.58 -15.78 -7.45
CA ALA A 18 -9.08 -15.58 -6.11
C ALA A 18 -7.63 -15.07 -6.13
N GLU A 19 -6.76 -15.63 -6.98
CA GLU A 19 -5.39 -15.16 -7.16
C GLU A 19 -5.34 -13.71 -7.66
N ILE A 20 -6.18 -13.34 -8.63
CA ILE A 20 -6.27 -11.96 -9.14
C ILE A 20 -6.74 -11.00 -8.05
N ALA A 21 -7.75 -11.40 -7.27
CA ALA A 21 -8.29 -10.59 -6.19
C ALA A 21 -7.24 -10.37 -5.08
N ASP A 22 -6.48 -11.41 -4.74
CA ASP A 22 -5.41 -11.33 -3.73
C ASP A 22 -4.26 -10.43 -4.22
N ASN A 23 -3.83 -10.57 -5.47
CA ASN A 23 -2.82 -9.69 -6.05
C ASN A 23 -3.29 -8.21 -6.07
N ALA A 24 -4.54 -7.97 -6.46
CA ALA A 24 -5.13 -6.63 -6.40
C ALA A 24 -5.17 -6.07 -4.97
N HIS A 25 -5.50 -6.90 -3.99
CA HIS A 25 -5.49 -6.54 -2.58
C HIS A 25 -4.07 -6.21 -2.08
N ALA A 26 -3.10 -7.06 -2.38
CA ALA A 26 -1.69 -6.85 -2.03
C ALA A 26 -1.16 -5.54 -2.64
N ARG A 27 -1.47 -5.27 -3.92
CA ARG A 27 -1.10 -4.02 -4.59
C ARG A 27 -1.75 -2.80 -3.91
N ALA A 28 -3.02 -2.89 -3.54
CA ALA A 28 -3.71 -1.81 -2.83
C ALA A 28 -3.08 -1.55 -1.45
N ALA A 29 -2.71 -2.61 -0.71
CA ALA A 29 -2.02 -2.49 0.57
C ALA A 29 -0.66 -1.81 0.42
N LEU A 30 0.16 -2.23 -0.56
CA LEU A 30 1.45 -1.61 -0.86
C LEU A 30 1.34 -0.12 -1.20
N LEU A 31 0.33 0.27 -2.00
CA LEU A 31 0.10 1.67 -2.33
C LEU A 31 -0.27 2.52 -1.11
N ARG A 32 -1.13 1.98 -0.22
CA ARG A 32 -1.48 2.64 1.05
C ARG A 32 -0.26 2.81 1.95
N MET A 33 0.58 1.76 2.07
CA MET A 33 1.82 1.82 2.84
C MET A 33 2.77 2.88 2.27
N ALA A 34 2.98 2.89 0.95
CA ALA A 34 3.83 3.89 0.30
C ALA A 34 3.30 5.32 0.49
N GLN A 35 1.98 5.52 0.44
CA GLN A 35 1.36 6.81 0.74
C GLN A 35 1.62 7.24 2.19
N ALA A 36 1.39 6.34 3.15
CA ALA A 36 1.62 6.61 4.57
C ALA A 36 3.09 6.98 4.83
N SER A 37 4.04 6.25 4.23
CA SER A 37 5.47 6.55 4.33
C SER A 37 5.82 7.93 3.79
N ARG A 38 5.27 8.32 2.61
CA ARG A 38 5.49 9.65 2.05
C ARG A 38 4.92 10.76 2.93
N SER A 39 3.71 10.59 3.47
CA SER A 39 3.13 11.58 4.38
C SER A 39 3.92 11.71 5.68
N ALA A 40 4.41 10.60 6.24
CA ALA A 40 5.25 10.63 7.43
C ALA A 40 6.58 11.36 7.18
N ALA A 41 7.23 11.08 6.04
CA ALA A 41 8.47 11.77 5.66
C ALA A 41 8.25 13.28 5.46
N ALA A 42 7.14 13.69 4.83
CA ALA A 42 6.79 15.10 4.66
C ALA A 42 6.59 15.80 6.01
N LEU A 43 5.87 15.16 6.95
CA LEU A 43 5.66 15.71 8.29
C LEU A 43 6.97 15.84 9.07
N MET A 44 7.85 14.83 9.01
CA MET A 44 9.17 14.93 9.64
C MET A 44 10.00 16.07 9.04
N GLY A 45 10.00 16.25 7.72
CA GLY A 45 10.68 17.37 7.07
C GLY A 45 10.14 18.73 7.52
N MET A 46 8.81 18.85 7.71
CA MET A 46 8.21 20.06 8.26
C MET A 46 8.64 20.31 9.71
N PHE A 47 8.63 19.28 10.55
CA PHE A 47 9.07 19.43 11.95
C PHE A 47 10.54 19.81 12.06
N ASP A 48 11.41 19.23 11.23
CA ASP A 48 12.83 19.55 11.18
C ASP A 48 13.05 21.01 10.76
N ALA A 49 12.35 21.46 9.71
CA ALA A 49 12.40 22.86 9.28
C ALA A 49 11.90 23.83 10.37
N CYS A 50 10.80 23.53 11.06
CA CYS A 50 10.32 24.36 12.18
C CYS A 50 11.30 24.39 13.35
N HIS A 51 12.02 23.29 13.62
CA HIS A 51 13.04 23.26 14.67
C HIS A 51 14.28 24.07 14.31
N ASP A 52 14.68 24.09 13.04
CA ASP A 52 15.83 24.89 12.58
C ASP A 52 15.53 26.39 12.65
N GLU A 53 14.31 26.83 12.27
CA GLU A 53 13.90 28.23 12.41
C GLU A 53 13.74 28.69 13.87
N ALA A 54 13.44 27.75 14.79
CA ALA A 54 13.32 28.04 16.21
C ALA A 54 14.67 28.07 16.96
N ARG A 55 15.80 27.73 16.31
CA ARG A 55 17.12 27.96 16.89
C ARG A 55 17.42 29.46 16.83
N PRO A 56 17.46 30.18 17.97
CA PRO A 56 17.93 31.54 17.95
C PRO A 56 19.38 31.50 17.47
N THR A 57 19.71 32.37 16.52
CA THR A 57 21.08 32.66 16.09
C THR A 57 21.85 33.25 17.26
N LEU A 58 22.22 32.40 18.23
CA LEU A 58 23.31 32.66 19.16
C LEU A 58 24.62 32.46 18.39
N SER A 59 24.81 33.24 17.33
CA SER A 59 26.12 33.46 16.71
C SER A 59 26.69 34.75 17.28
N ARG A 60 27.71 34.57 18.10
CA ARG A 60 28.66 35.59 18.55
C ARG A 60 29.42 36.20 17.38
#